data_AF-A0A1F7Q2Q2-F1
#
_entry.id   AF-A0A1F7Q2Q2-F1
#
_cell.length_a   1.000
_cell.length_b   1.000
_cell.length_c   1.000
_cell.angle_alpha   90.00
_cell.angle_beta   90.00
_cell.angle_gamma   90.00
#
_symmetry.space_group_name_H-M   'P 1'
#
loop_
_entity.id
_entity.type
_entity.pdbx_description
1 polymer ?
#
loop_
_entity_poly.entity_id
_entity_poly.type
_entity_poly.pdbx_seq_one_letter_code
_entity_poly.pdbx_strand_id
1 'polypeptide(L)'
;MNHLVIAVSADSSLELLGKYADVIILDKDPMPTKLKYYESVYIRSHFSTPELSPQNYRSEIEDPISRAVAENENVKFIDHMDTIDAIIEFEDKWHQYQKFSEFMPPTKLLSDNNSPANFTRPVYKKRLSSRGNGVTWNITGVSGDPTDWIIQETLNIAEEIRVYTIDGKVHSVGAIRRSMSNEQKTLALNHRELVENEIQFASKVAAKTPSLDILGLDIARTENGELFLMEVNRSPGFGAFEKLTGVNLADFLYK
;
A
#
# COMPACT_ATOMS: atom_id res chain seq x y z
N MET A 1 -6.95 -25.00 3.90
CA MET A 1 -7.42 -24.24 2.74
C MET A 1 -6.24 -24.06 1.79
N ASN A 2 -6.48 -24.05 0.48
CA ASN A 2 -5.43 -23.82 -0.52
C ASN A 2 -5.41 -22.34 -0.88
N HIS A 3 -4.30 -21.66 -0.60
CA HIS A 3 -4.13 -20.24 -0.89
C HIS A 3 -3.01 -20.04 -1.89
N LEU A 4 -3.15 -19.04 -2.76
CA LEU A 4 -2.14 -18.64 -3.74
C LEU A 4 -1.75 -17.18 -3.50
N VAL A 5 -0.45 -16.91 -3.44
CA VAL A 5 0.11 -15.56 -3.48
C VAL A 5 0.89 -15.41 -4.79
N ILE A 6 0.53 -14.39 -5.57
CA ILE A 6 1.27 -14.00 -6.78
C ILE A 6 1.98 -12.69 -6.46
N ALA A 7 3.30 -12.67 -6.54
CA ALA A 7 4.10 -11.49 -6.28
C ALA A 7 4.94 -11.13 -7.50
N VAL A 8 4.98 -9.85 -7.87
CA VAL A 8 5.85 -9.40 -8.98
C VAL A 8 7.33 -9.59 -8.63
N SER A 9 7.71 -9.32 -7.38
CA SER A 9 9.06 -9.61 -6.89
C SER A 9 9.07 -9.99 -5.42
N ALA A 10 10.24 -10.41 -4.94
CA ALA A 10 10.42 -10.79 -3.55
C ALA A 10 10.24 -9.61 -2.58
N ASP A 11 9.41 -9.81 -1.56
CA ASP A 11 9.25 -8.89 -0.44
C ASP A 11 9.41 -9.61 0.91
N SER A 12 9.74 -8.86 1.97
CA SER A 12 10.03 -9.39 3.31
C SER A 12 8.89 -10.19 3.95
N SER A 13 7.67 -10.06 3.42
CA SER A 13 6.45 -10.70 3.93
C SER A 13 6.14 -12.00 3.21
N LEU A 14 6.78 -12.29 2.06
CA LEU A 14 6.50 -13.51 1.28
C LEU A 14 6.87 -14.78 2.03
N GLU A 15 7.96 -14.79 2.80
CA GLU A 15 8.32 -15.92 3.66
C GLU A 15 7.25 -16.20 4.72
N LEU A 16 6.65 -15.14 5.27
CA LEU A 16 5.59 -15.24 6.27
C LEU A 16 4.27 -15.74 5.65
N LEU A 17 3.94 -15.26 4.45
CA LEU A 17 2.78 -15.71 3.67
C LEU A 17 2.95 -17.16 3.19
N GLY A 18 4.16 -17.58 2.83
CA GLY A 18 4.48 -18.92 2.34
C GLY A 18 4.27 -20.04 3.35
N LYS A 19 4.04 -19.71 4.64
CA LYS A 19 3.59 -20.67 5.66
C LYS A 19 2.13 -21.11 5.47
N TYR A 20 1.34 -20.33 4.73
CA TYR A 20 -0.10 -20.50 4.55
C TYR A 20 -0.51 -20.65 3.08
N ALA A 21 0.28 -20.14 2.15
CA ALA A 21 -0.03 -20.10 0.73
C ALA A 21 1.12 -20.67 -0.12
N ASP A 22 0.78 -21.23 -1.27
CA ASP A 22 1.73 -21.39 -2.37
C ASP A 22 2.12 -19.98 -2.87
N VAL A 23 3.42 -19.72 -3.06
CA VAL A 23 3.92 -18.40 -3.48
C VAL A 23 4.57 -18.53 -4.85
N ILE A 24 4.18 -17.66 -5.78
CA ILE A 24 4.81 -17.49 -7.09
C ILE A 24 5.44 -16.11 -7.16
N ILE A 25 6.74 -16.03 -7.43
CA ILE A 25 7.45 -14.76 -7.61
C ILE A 25 7.81 -14.59 -9.09
N LEU A 26 7.10 -13.71 -9.79
CA LEU A 26 7.14 -13.63 -11.27
C LEU A 26 8.50 -13.26 -11.86
N ASP A 27 9.31 -12.47 -11.15
CA ASP A 27 10.66 -12.12 -11.61
C ASP A 27 11.71 -13.21 -11.42
N LYS A 28 11.35 -14.34 -10.78
CA LYS A 28 12.27 -15.43 -10.42
C LYS A 28 11.79 -16.80 -10.87
N ASP A 29 10.50 -17.06 -10.74
CA ASP A 29 9.91 -18.37 -10.90
C ASP A 29 9.14 -18.44 -12.22
N PRO A 30 9.36 -19.48 -13.05
CA PRO A 30 8.51 -19.70 -14.21
C PRO A 30 7.09 -20.04 -13.75
N MET A 31 6.09 -19.52 -14.46
CA MET A 31 4.69 -19.83 -14.17
C MET A 31 4.42 -21.34 -14.31
N PRO A 32 3.77 -21.99 -13.32
CA PRO A 32 3.41 -23.40 -13.44
C PRO A 32 2.48 -23.65 -14.64
N THR A 33 2.76 -24.71 -15.40
CA THR A 33 1.92 -25.12 -16.54
C THR A 33 0.53 -25.58 -16.10
N LYS A 34 0.36 -26.00 -14.84
CA LYS A 34 -0.92 -26.36 -14.20
C LYS A 34 -1.00 -25.68 -12.83
N LEU A 35 -2.13 -25.04 -12.54
CA LEU A 35 -2.44 -24.54 -11.21
C LEU A 35 -3.29 -25.56 -10.46
N LYS A 36 -3.14 -25.59 -9.14
CA LYS A 36 -4.01 -26.36 -8.25
C LYS A 36 -5.35 -25.63 -8.07
N TYR A 37 -6.31 -26.30 -7.46
CA TYR A 37 -7.50 -25.64 -6.92
C TYR A 37 -7.11 -24.74 -5.73
N TYR A 38 -7.42 -23.45 -5.81
CA TYR A 38 -7.20 -22.47 -4.75
C TYR A 38 -8.52 -21.84 -4.30
N GLU A 39 -8.69 -21.69 -2.99
CA GLU A 39 -9.83 -21.02 -2.36
C GLU A 39 -9.63 -19.52 -2.29
N SER A 40 -8.39 -19.05 -2.24
CA SER A 40 -8.08 -17.62 -2.34
C SER A 40 -6.82 -17.31 -3.12
N VAL A 41 -6.80 -16.11 -3.71
CA VAL A 41 -5.67 -15.52 -4.41
C VAL A 41 -5.34 -14.17 -3.80
N TYR A 42 -4.05 -13.85 -3.69
CA TYR A 42 -3.59 -12.54 -3.26
C TYR A 42 -2.48 -12.02 -4.15
N ILE A 43 -2.74 -10.88 -4.81
CA ILE A 43 -1.79 -10.26 -5.73
C ILE A 43 -0.97 -9.21 -4.99
N ARG A 44 0.31 -9.51 -4.79
CA ARG A 44 1.28 -8.63 -4.15
C ARG A 44 1.99 -7.79 -5.19
N SER A 45 1.92 -6.47 -5.04
CA SER A 45 2.70 -5.55 -5.87
C SER A 45 3.56 -4.66 -5.01
N HIS A 46 4.63 -4.14 -5.59
CA HIS A 46 5.34 -3.00 -5.03
C HIS A 46 5.74 -2.07 -6.18
N PHE A 47 5.50 -0.77 -6.03
CA PHE A 47 5.82 0.23 -7.04
C PHE A 47 7.19 0.87 -6.79
N SER A 48 8.12 0.13 -6.17
CA SER A 48 9.42 0.69 -5.76
C SER A 48 10.42 0.70 -6.90
N THR A 49 10.24 -0.20 -7.86
CA THR A 49 11.15 -0.44 -8.97
C THR A 49 10.29 -0.38 -10.23
N PRO A 50 10.41 0.66 -11.08
CA PRO A 50 9.53 0.85 -12.24
C PRO A 50 9.47 -0.36 -13.17
N GLU A 51 10.58 -1.08 -13.32
CA GLU A 51 10.69 -2.29 -14.13
C GLU A 51 9.85 -3.44 -13.56
N LEU A 52 9.65 -3.46 -12.24
CA LEU A 52 8.86 -4.44 -11.48
C LEU A 52 7.45 -3.93 -11.18
N SER A 53 6.95 -2.98 -11.97
CA SER A 53 5.58 -2.50 -11.82
C SER A 53 4.59 -3.55 -12.35
N PRO A 54 3.40 -3.74 -11.72
CA PRO A 54 2.41 -4.72 -12.16
C PRO A 54 2.00 -4.59 -13.64
N GLN A 55 2.04 -3.38 -14.19
CA GLN A 55 1.80 -3.11 -15.60
C GLN A 55 2.69 -3.95 -16.52
N ASN A 56 3.95 -4.13 -16.14
CA ASN A 56 4.95 -4.84 -16.95
C ASN A 56 4.79 -6.36 -16.89
N TYR A 57 3.98 -6.87 -15.95
CA TYR A 57 3.73 -8.28 -15.71
C TYR A 57 2.25 -8.62 -15.93
N ARG A 58 1.55 -7.85 -16.76
CA ARG A 58 0.10 -7.97 -16.91
C ARG A 58 -0.31 -9.38 -17.30
N SER A 59 0.27 -9.93 -18.37
CA SER A 59 0.01 -11.30 -18.80
C SER A 59 0.33 -12.33 -17.71
N GLU A 60 1.46 -12.15 -17.05
CA GLU A 60 1.98 -13.05 -16.03
C GLU A 60 1.15 -13.04 -14.75
N ILE A 61 0.34 -12.00 -14.53
CA ILE A 61 -0.62 -11.90 -13.42
C ILE A 61 -2.01 -12.32 -13.87
N GLU A 62 -2.50 -11.85 -15.01
CA GLU A 62 -3.86 -12.12 -15.49
C GLU A 62 -4.05 -13.58 -15.94
N ASP A 63 -3.03 -14.23 -16.50
CA ASP A 63 -3.07 -15.65 -16.90
C ASP A 63 -3.33 -16.58 -15.70
N PRO A 64 -2.53 -16.56 -14.62
CA PRO A 64 -2.79 -17.43 -13.46
C PRO A 64 -4.09 -17.08 -12.75
N ILE A 65 -4.52 -15.81 -12.74
CA ILE A 65 -5.83 -15.41 -12.20
C ILE A 65 -6.96 -16.05 -13.01
N SER A 66 -6.95 -15.88 -14.34
CA SER A 66 -7.97 -16.43 -15.24
C SER A 66 -8.08 -17.94 -15.09
N ARG A 67 -6.94 -18.62 -14.91
CA ARG A 67 -6.89 -20.06 -14.66
C ARG A 67 -7.41 -20.44 -13.27
N ALA A 68 -7.05 -19.69 -12.23
CA ALA A 68 -7.56 -19.93 -10.89
C ALA A 68 -9.09 -19.76 -10.82
N VAL A 69 -9.63 -18.74 -11.50
CA VAL A 69 -11.08 -18.51 -11.63
C VAL A 69 -11.75 -19.62 -12.45
N ALA A 70 -11.13 -20.08 -13.55
CA ALA A 70 -11.67 -21.16 -14.38
C ALA A 70 -11.76 -22.50 -13.63
N GLU A 71 -10.80 -22.78 -12.74
CA GLU A 71 -10.79 -23.98 -11.88
C GLU A 71 -11.69 -23.82 -10.64
N ASN A 72 -11.92 -22.58 -10.18
CA ASN A 72 -12.77 -22.27 -9.04
C ASN A 72 -13.52 -20.94 -9.24
N GLU A 73 -14.79 -21.01 -9.65
CA GLU A 73 -15.65 -19.82 -9.84
C GLU A 73 -15.89 -19.01 -8.55
N ASN A 74 -15.65 -19.62 -7.37
CA ASN A 74 -15.84 -19.01 -6.06
C ASN A 74 -14.52 -18.58 -5.41
N VAL A 75 -13.43 -18.46 -6.18
CA VAL A 75 -12.14 -18.02 -5.64
C VAL A 75 -12.25 -16.63 -5.02
N LYS A 76 -11.78 -16.49 -3.77
CA LYS A 76 -11.75 -15.20 -3.07
C LYS A 76 -10.45 -14.44 -3.41
N PHE A 77 -10.55 -13.17 -3.78
CA PHE A 77 -9.39 -12.28 -3.85
C PHE A 77 -9.24 -11.54 -2.52
N ILE A 78 -8.10 -11.66 -1.86
CA ILE A 78 -7.86 -11.10 -0.51
C ILE A 78 -8.09 -9.59 -0.46
N ASP A 79 -7.71 -8.88 -1.50
CA ASP A 79 -7.93 -7.44 -1.65
C ASP A 79 -9.05 -7.12 -2.65
N HIS A 80 -9.86 -8.13 -3.03
CA HIS A 80 -10.92 -8.00 -4.02
C HIS A 80 -10.47 -7.38 -5.35
N MET A 81 -9.17 -7.46 -5.66
CA MET A 81 -8.59 -6.98 -6.92
C MET A 81 -8.13 -8.17 -7.73
N ASP A 82 -8.82 -8.42 -8.83
CA ASP A 82 -8.58 -9.51 -9.78
C ASP A 82 -8.01 -9.00 -11.12
N THR A 83 -7.83 -7.69 -11.26
CA THR A 83 -7.26 -7.06 -12.45
C THR A 83 -6.13 -6.10 -12.10
N ILE A 84 -5.20 -5.93 -13.05
CA ILE A 84 -4.11 -4.95 -12.93
C ILE A 84 -4.65 -3.52 -12.90
N ASP A 85 -5.73 -3.23 -13.62
CA ASP A 85 -6.31 -1.89 -13.65
C ASP A 85 -6.92 -1.51 -12.29
N ALA A 86 -7.62 -2.43 -11.61
CA ALA A 86 -8.11 -2.19 -10.26
C ALA A 86 -6.96 -1.95 -9.26
N ILE A 87 -5.86 -2.70 -9.40
CA ILE A 87 -4.64 -2.52 -8.62
C ILE A 87 -4.07 -1.11 -8.81
N ILE A 88 -3.92 -0.67 -10.07
CA ILE A 88 -3.34 0.63 -10.41
C ILE A 88 -4.25 1.76 -9.95
N GLU A 89 -5.55 1.62 -10.16
CA GLU A 89 -6.54 2.62 -9.76
C GLU A 89 -6.49 2.87 -8.26
N PHE A 90 -6.33 1.81 -7.45
CA PHE A 90 -6.22 1.95 -6.01
C PHE A 90 -4.88 2.52 -5.54
N GLU A 91 -3.78 2.14 -6.18
CA GLU A 91 -2.42 2.56 -5.81
C GLU A 91 -2.09 3.99 -6.30
N ASP A 92 -2.94 4.56 -7.15
CA ASP A 92 -2.85 5.95 -7.59
C ASP A 92 -3.17 6.93 -6.45
N LYS A 93 -2.16 7.69 -6.03
CA LYS A 93 -2.29 8.66 -4.93
C LYS A 93 -3.36 9.73 -5.16
N TRP A 94 -3.66 10.08 -6.41
CA TRP A 94 -4.74 11.02 -6.70
C TRP A 94 -6.10 10.40 -6.45
N HIS A 95 -6.34 9.17 -6.91
CA HIS A 95 -7.58 8.45 -6.64
C HIS A 95 -7.74 8.14 -5.15
N GLN A 96 -6.65 7.80 -4.45
CA GLN A 96 -6.67 7.71 -2.99
C GLN A 96 -7.12 9.03 -2.37
N TYR A 97 -6.55 10.16 -2.77
CA TYR A 97 -7.00 11.45 -2.24
C TYR A 97 -8.49 11.72 -2.54
N GLN A 98 -8.97 11.45 -3.76
CA GLN A 98 -10.40 11.61 -4.06
C GLN A 98 -11.28 10.78 -3.12
N LYS A 99 -10.85 9.56 -2.78
CA LYS A 99 -11.56 8.65 -1.88
C LYS A 99 -11.45 9.04 -0.40
N PHE A 100 -10.29 9.54 0.03
CA PHE A 100 -9.95 9.74 1.45
C PHE A 100 -9.69 11.21 1.81
N SER A 101 -10.10 12.17 0.98
CA SER A 101 -9.78 13.60 1.13
C SER A 101 -10.09 14.19 2.52
N GLU A 102 -11.11 13.69 3.22
CA GLU A 102 -11.43 14.13 4.60
C GLU A 102 -10.37 13.75 5.65
N PHE A 103 -9.52 12.77 5.35
CA PHE A 103 -8.45 12.27 6.23
C PHE A 103 -7.06 12.70 5.77
N MET A 104 -6.90 13.14 4.52
CA MET A 104 -5.60 13.42 3.91
C MET A 104 -5.28 14.92 3.96
N PRO A 105 -3.99 15.30 3.93
CA PRO A 105 -3.63 16.69 3.71
C PRO A 105 -4.19 17.19 2.38
N PRO A 106 -4.44 18.51 2.23
CA PRO A 106 -4.83 19.09 0.96
C PRO A 106 -3.92 18.57 -0.16
N THR A 107 -4.53 18.09 -1.23
CA THR A 107 -3.83 17.49 -2.38
C THR A 107 -4.55 17.89 -3.66
N LYS A 108 -3.80 18.12 -4.75
CA LYS A 108 -4.32 18.41 -6.09
C LYS A 108 -3.48 17.70 -7.16
N LEU A 109 -4.03 17.53 -8.36
CA LEU A 109 -3.23 17.21 -9.53
C LEU A 109 -2.34 18.41 -9.87
N LEU A 110 -1.09 18.14 -10.27
CA LEU A 110 -0.17 19.20 -10.65
C LEU A 110 -0.60 19.88 -11.95
N SER A 111 -1.28 19.15 -12.85
CA SER A 111 -1.84 19.67 -14.09
C SER A 111 -2.96 20.71 -13.90
N ASP A 112 -3.50 20.88 -12.70
CA ASP A 112 -4.52 21.90 -12.44
C ASP A 112 -3.87 23.29 -12.42
N ASN A 113 -4.31 24.18 -13.32
CA ASN A 113 -3.70 25.49 -13.62
C ASN A 113 -3.54 26.47 -12.43
N ASN A 114 -4.15 26.18 -11.27
CA ASN A 114 -4.09 27.00 -10.06
C ASN A 114 -3.34 26.32 -8.89
N SER A 115 -2.63 25.22 -9.14
CA SER A 115 -2.19 24.31 -8.08
C SER A 115 -1.15 24.89 -7.12
N PRO A 116 0.03 25.40 -7.53
CA PRO A 116 1.13 25.68 -6.59
C PRO A 116 0.85 26.80 -5.59
N ALA A 117 0.11 27.84 -5.98
CA ALA A 117 -0.10 29.03 -5.15
C ALA A 117 -0.97 28.78 -3.89
N ASN A 118 -1.64 27.62 -3.82
CA ASN A 118 -2.54 27.26 -2.72
C ASN A 118 -1.85 26.49 -1.59
N PHE A 119 -0.56 26.18 -1.72
CA PHE A 119 0.18 25.36 -0.77
C PHE A 119 1.25 26.19 -0.08
N THR A 120 1.32 26.09 1.25
CA THR A 120 2.31 26.84 2.04
C THR A 120 3.68 26.19 1.89
N ARG A 121 3.73 24.85 1.96
CA ARG A 121 4.94 24.05 1.76
C ARG A 121 4.62 22.85 0.88
N PRO A 122 4.64 23.01 -0.46
CA PRO A 122 4.26 21.94 -1.35
C PRO A 122 5.28 20.79 -1.34
N VAL A 123 4.78 19.56 -1.35
CA VAL A 123 5.54 18.37 -1.73
C VAL A 123 4.92 17.78 -3.00
N TYR A 124 5.75 17.45 -3.96
CA TYR A 124 5.35 16.87 -5.24
C TYR A 124 5.61 15.37 -5.21
N LYS A 125 4.61 14.57 -5.58
CA LYS A 125 4.69 13.11 -5.56
C LYS A 125 4.19 12.55 -6.89
N LYS A 126 4.91 11.59 -7.46
CA LYS A 126 4.37 10.76 -8.55
C LYS A 126 3.13 10.01 -8.05
N ARG A 127 2.10 9.94 -8.89
CA ARG A 127 0.83 9.24 -8.62
C ARG A 127 1.06 7.76 -8.34
N LEU A 128 1.85 7.12 -9.20
CA LEU A 128 2.23 5.72 -9.09
C LEU A 128 3.71 5.62 -8.69
N SER A 129 3.96 5.39 -7.41
CA SER A 129 5.31 5.17 -6.86
C SER A 129 5.24 4.62 -5.44
N SER A 130 6.34 4.09 -4.92
CA SER A 130 6.45 3.71 -3.51
C SER A 130 7.85 3.93 -2.94
N ARG A 131 7.99 3.78 -1.61
CA ARG A 131 9.27 3.91 -0.87
C ARG A 131 9.98 5.26 -1.06
N GLY A 132 9.22 6.32 -1.29
CA GLY A 132 9.73 7.68 -1.48
C GLY A 132 10.34 7.96 -2.86
N ASN A 133 10.31 7.01 -3.78
CA ASN A 133 10.70 7.26 -5.17
C ASN A 133 9.68 8.21 -5.83
N GLY A 134 10.16 9.23 -6.55
CA GLY A 134 9.29 10.22 -7.17
C GLY A 134 8.66 11.20 -6.18
N VAL A 135 9.35 11.52 -5.07
CA VAL A 135 8.98 12.59 -4.14
C VAL A 135 10.03 13.71 -4.22
N THR A 136 9.59 14.96 -4.33
CA THR A 136 10.46 16.14 -4.33
C THR A 136 9.75 17.32 -3.67
N TRP A 137 10.51 18.24 -3.06
CA TRP A 137 9.99 19.50 -2.52
C TRP A 137 10.26 20.69 -3.45
N ASN A 138 10.92 20.44 -4.58
CA ASN A 138 11.18 21.45 -5.60
C ASN A 138 10.48 21.06 -6.90
N ILE A 139 9.69 21.98 -7.45
CA ILE A 139 8.99 21.81 -8.73
C ILE A 139 9.96 21.52 -9.88
N THR A 140 11.20 22.00 -9.83
CA THR A 140 12.21 21.67 -10.85
C THR A 140 12.66 20.21 -10.81
N GLY A 141 12.37 19.49 -9.72
CA GLY A 141 12.56 18.04 -9.62
C GLY A 141 11.42 17.23 -10.22
N VAL A 142 10.31 17.87 -10.60
CA VAL A 142 9.23 17.23 -11.37
C VAL A 142 9.72 16.99 -12.79
N SER A 143 9.53 15.77 -13.27
CA SER A 143 9.92 15.37 -14.62
C SER A 143 8.82 14.54 -15.28
N GLY A 144 8.76 14.59 -16.61
CA GLY A 144 7.71 13.93 -17.38
C GLY A 144 6.41 14.75 -17.45
N ASP A 145 5.29 14.05 -17.57
CA ASP A 145 3.97 14.66 -17.73
C ASP A 145 3.45 15.18 -16.36
N PRO A 146 3.03 16.45 -16.24
CA PRO A 146 2.44 16.98 -15.00
C PRO A 146 1.20 16.19 -14.51
N THR A 147 0.49 15.50 -15.39
CA THR A 147 -0.65 14.64 -15.01
C THR A 147 -0.24 13.39 -14.23
N ASP A 148 1.04 13.02 -14.25
CA ASP A 148 1.61 11.92 -13.46
C ASP A 148 1.93 12.34 -12.02
N TRP A 149 1.73 13.61 -11.67
CA TRP A 149 2.14 14.17 -10.39
C TRP A 149 0.97 14.79 -9.62
N ILE A 150 1.02 14.61 -8.30
CA ILE A 150 0.22 15.36 -7.35
C ILE A 150 1.09 16.37 -6.60
N ILE A 151 0.44 17.43 -6.13
CA ILE A 151 0.96 18.38 -5.15
C ILE A 151 0.17 18.20 -3.85
N GLN A 152 0.86 18.09 -2.73
CA GLN A 152 0.27 17.90 -1.41
C GLN A 152 0.90 18.87 -0.40
N GLU A 153 0.15 19.30 0.61
CA GLU A 153 0.69 20.15 1.68
C GLU A 153 1.64 19.34 2.59
N THR A 154 2.82 19.89 2.89
CA THR A 154 3.76 19.28 3.83
C THR A 154 3.34 19.57 5.27
N LEU A 155 3.11 18.53 6.06
CA LEU A 155 2.77 18.63 7.47
C LEU A 155 4.00 18.82 8.38
N ASN A 156 3.80 19.41 9.56
CA ASN A 156 4.78 19.38 10.66
C ASN A 156 4.58 18.08 11.46
N ILE A 157 5.18 17.00 10.95
CA ILE A 157 4.99 15.63 11.47
C ILE A 157 5.88 15.40 12.69
N ALA A 158 5.27 15.07 13.82
CA ALA A 158 5.98 14.60 15.02
C ALA A 158 6.28 13.10 14.93
N GLU A 159 5.36 12.30 14.36
CA GLU A 159 5.51 10.85 14.26
C GLU A 159 4.78 10.31 13.01
N GLU A 160 5.38 9.34 12.31
CA GLU A 160 4.69 8.55 11.29
C GLU A 160 4.46 7.13 11.82
N ILE A 161 3.24 6.63 11.66
CA ILE A 161 2.79 5.36 12.20
C ILE A 161 2.22 4.54 11.05
N ARG A 162 2.77 3.34 10.82
CA ARG A 162 2.09 2.33 10.02
C ARG A 162 1.15 1.52 10.89
N VAL A 163 -0.13 1.62 10.60
CA VAL A 163 -1.18 0.83 11.24
C VAL A 163 -1.65 -0.24 10.27
N TYR A 164 -1.84 -1.46 10.76
CA TYR A 164 -2.39 -2.54 9.95
C TYR A 164 -3.84 -2.79 10.32
N THR A 165 -4.66 -3.11 9.32
CA THR A 165 -6.02 -3.60 9.56
C THR A 165 -6.20 -4.93 8.85
N ILE A 166 -6.87 -5.88 9.50
CA ILE A 166 -7.19 -7.20 8.94
C ILE A 166 -8.69 -7.44 9.14
N ASP A 167 -9.41 -7.78 8.07
CA ASP A 167 -10.87 -7.93 8.04
C ASP A 167 -11.61 -6.75 8.70
N GLY A 168 -11.16 -5.52 8.38
CA GLY A 168 -11.69 -4.29 8.96
C GLY A 168 -11.36 -4.05 10.43
N LYS A 169 -10.64 -4.95 11.10
CA LYS A 169 -10.18 -4.79 12.49
C LYS A 169 -8.80 -4.15 12.53
N VAL A 170 -8.67 -3.08 13.30
CA VAL A 170 -7.38 -2.40 13.52
C VAL A 170 -6.51 -3.23 14.45
N HIS A 171 -5.26 -3.48 14.05
CA HIS A 171 -4.26 -4.09 14.92
C HIS A 171 -3.83 -3.09 16.01
N SER A 172 -3.73 -3.52 17.27
CA SER A 172 -3.47 -2.62 18.40
C SER A 172 -2.07 -2.00 18.39
N VAL A 173 -1.10 -2.65 17.75
CA VAL A 173 0.28 -2.16 17.61
C VAL A 173 0.51 -1.50 16.25
N GLY A 174 1.11 -0.30 16.27
CA GLY A 174 1.62 0.39 15.09
C GLY A 174 3.15 0.34 14.99
N ALA A 175 3.68 0.31 13.76
CA ALA A 175 5.11 0.49 13.52
C ALA A 175 5.44 1.97 13.34
N ILE A 176 6.35 2.48 14.17
CA ILE A 176 6.83 3.86 14.09
C ILE A 176 7.88 3.97 13.00
N ARG A 177 7.68 4.89 12.08
CA ARG A 177 8.59 5.20 10.97
C ARG A 177 9.21 6.58 11.19
N ARG A 178 10.45 6.75 10.74
CA ARG A 178 11.03 8.08 10.64
C ARG A 178 10.39 8.83 9.48
N SER A 179 9.89 10.04 9.74
CA SER A 179 9.35 10.92 8.71
C SER A 179 10.39 11.19 7.62
N MET A 180 9.94 11.17 6.35
CA MET A 180 10.80 11.61 5.25
C MET A 180 10.92 13.13 5.28
N SER A 181 12.14 13.62 5.52
CA SER A 181 12.51 15.00 5.26
C SER A 181 13.29 15.10 3.95
N ASN A 182 13.58 16.33 3.51
CA ASN A 182 14.47 16.62 2.37
C ASN A 182 15.81 15.86 2.39
N GLU A 183 16.23 15.32 3.54
CA GLU A 183 17.55 14.76 3.76
C GLU A 183 17.56 13.24 4.07
N GLN A 184 16.42 12.57 4.30
CA GLN A 184 16.41 11.17 4.79
C GLN A 184 15.23 10.30 4.28
N LYS A 185 15.51 9.01 4.02
CA LYS A 185 14.50 7.97 3.64
C LYS A 185 13.81 7.37 4.88
N THR A 186 12.57 6.84 4.70
CA THR A 186 11.80 6.17 5.76
C THR A 186 12.38 4.81 6.15
N LEU A 187 12.56 4.60 7.46
CA LEU A 187 12.88 3.32 8.08
C LEU A 187 11.90 3.08 9.24
N ALA A 188 11.45 1.83 9.41
CA ALA A 188 10.76 1.43 10.63
C ALA A 188 11.79 1.37 11.76
N LEU A 189 11.57 2.15 12.82
CA LEU A 189 12.55 2.32 13.89
C LEU A 189 12.11 1.68 15.20
N ASN A 190 10.79 1.64 15.45
CA ASN A 190 10.22 1.16 16.70
C ASN A 190 8.78 0.69 16.49
N HIS A 191 8.14 0.20 17.55
CA HIS A 191 6.71 -0.08 17.60
C HIS A 191 6.12 0.37 18.95
N ARG A 192 4.82 0.61 18.98
CA ARG A 192 4.07 0.83 20.24
C ARG A 192 2.59 0.50 20.06
N GLU A 193 1.91 0.30 21.18
CA GLU A 193 0.45 0.29 21.19
C GLU A 193 -0.09 1.63 20.68
N LEU A 194 -1.15 1.53 19.90
CA LEU A 194 -1.93 2.66 19.41
C LEU A 194 -2.78 3.21 20.54
N VAL A 195 -2.89 4.52 20.58
CA VAL A 195 -3.83 5.19 21.46
C VAL A 195 -5.23 5.21 20.82
N GLU A 196 -6.26 5.39 21.64
CA GLU A 196 -7.66 5.26 21.22
C GLU A 196 -8.02 6.11 19.99
N ASN A 197 -7.53 7.36 19.92
CA ASN A 197 -7.80 8.22 18.77
C ASN A 197 -7.14 7.72 17.47
N GLU A 198 -6.00 7.04 17.55
CA GLU A 198 -5.34 6.42 16.39
C GLU A 198 -6.12 5.19 15.90
N ILE A 199 -6.63 4.37 16.82
CA ILE A 199 -7.48 3.22 16.52
C ILE A 199 -8.79 3.68 15.85
N GLN A 200 -9.43 4.70 16.41
CA GLN A 200 -10.66 5.27 15.84
C GLN A 200 -10.42 5.89 14.47
N PHE A 201 -9.30 6.60 14.28
CA PHE A 201 -8.93 7.16 12.99
C PHE A 201 -8.70 6.06 11.95
N ALA A 202 -7.88 5.06 12.26
CA ALA A 202 -7.62 3.92 11.40
C ALA A 202 -8.90 3.15 11.03
N SER A 203 -9.80 2.95 12.00
CA SER A 203 -11.09 2.30 11.79
C SER A 203 -11.98 3.08 10.80
N LYS A 204 -12.03 4.41 10.92
CA LYS A 204 -12.79 5.27 10.00
C LYS A 204 -12.24 5.22 8.57
N VAL A 205 -10.91 5.20 8.43
CA VAL A 205 -10.25 5.05 7.13
C VAL A 205 -10.55 3.67 6.53
N ALA A 206 -10.36 2.59 7.29
CA ALA A 206 -10.61 1.23 6.83
C ALA A 206 -12.09 1.01 6.42
N ALA A 207 -13.04 1.67 7.08
CA ALA A 207 -14.45 1.62 6.71
C ALA A 207 -14.77 2.17 5.30
N LYS A 208 -13.87 2.96 4.69
CA LYS A 208 -14.00 3.40 3.27
C LYS A 208 -13.58 2.34 2.27
N THR A 209 -12.99 1.24 2.74
CA THR A 209 -12.49 0.11 1.94
C THR A 209 -12.91 -1.22 2.57
N PRO A 210 -14.21 -1.47 2.75
CA PRO A 210 -14.70 -2.66 3.44
C PRO A 210 -14.40 -3.97 2.69
N SER A 211 -14.04 -3.88 1.41
CA SER A 211 -13.67 -5.01 0.56
C SER A 211 -12.17 -5.34 0.62
N LEU A 212 -11.38 -4.77 1.52
CA LEU A 212 -9.95 -5.10 1.61
C LEU A 212 -9.71 -5.86 2.90
N ASP A 213 -9.36 -7.15 2.79
CA ASP A 213 -9.10 -8.00 3.96
C ASP A 213 -7.83 -7.56 4.70
N ILE A 214 -6.89 -6.87 4.04
CA ILE A 214 -5.67 -6.35 4.67
C ILE A 214 -5.32 -4.95 4.15
N LEU A 215 -4.92 -4.07 5.07
CA LEU A 215 -4.43 -2.72 4.76
C LEU A 215 -3.21 -2.36 5.60
N GLY A 216 -2.33 -1.54 5.02
CA GLY A 216 -1.34 -0.75 5.75
C GLY A 216 -1.66 0.72 5.59
N LEU A 217 -2.05 1.36 6.68
CA LEU A 217 -2.40 2.78 6.74
C LEU A 217 -1.19 3.58 7.23
N ASP A 218 -0.81 4.58 6.46
CA ASP A 218 0.30 5.48 6.80
C ASP A 218 -0.29 6.72 7.44
N ILE A 219 -0.17 6.81 8.76
CA ILE A 219 -0.78 7.89 9.54
C ILE A 219 0.33 8.80 10.05
N ALA A 220 0.24 10.09 9.71
CA ALA A 220 1.07 11.13 10.27
C ALA A 220 0.38 11.75 11.49
N ARG A 221 1.08 11.81 12.60
CA ARG A 221 0.72 12.61 13.77
C ARG A 221 1.53 13.90 13.75
N THR A 222 0.85 15.04 13.70
CA THR A 222 1.49 16.35 13.71
C THR A 222 1.92 16.78 15.11
N GLU A 223 2.76 17.82 15.21
CA GLU A 223 3.22 18.38 16.49
C GLU A 223 2.07 18.88 17.39
N ASN A 224 0.97 19.34 16.82
CA ASN A 224 -0.26 19.72 17.55
C ASN A 224 -1.18 18.52 17.86
N GLY A 225 -0.80 17.30 17.46
CA GLY A 225 -1.51 16.06 17.76
C GLY A 225 -2.62 15.66 16.79
N GLU A 226 -2.82 16.39 15.69
CA GLU A 226 -3.75 16.01 14.63
C GLU A 226 -3.25 14.77 13.87
N LEU A 227 -4.19 14.01 13.30
CA LEU A 227 -3.91 12.79 12.54
C LEU A 227 -4.29 12.98 11.09
N PHE A 228 -3.38 12.62 10.19
CA PHE A 228 -3.59 12.66 8.75
C PHE A 228 -3.20 11.33 8.12
N LEU A 229 -3.98 10.89 7.15
CA LEU A 229 -3.68 9.76 6.30
C LEU A 229 -2.74 10.22 5.18
N MET A 230 -1.61 9.55 5.05
CA MET A 230 -0.59 9.86 4.05
C MET A 230 -0.70 8.94 2.82
N GLU A 231 -1.03 7.66 3.05
CA GLU A 231 -1.12 6.63 2.02
C GLU A 231 -1.90 5.41 2.56
N VAL A 232 -2.63 4.74 1.69
CA VAL A 232 -3.24 3.42 1.97
C VAL A 232 -2.57 2.38 1.09
N ASN A 233 -1.98 1.37 1.72
CA ASN A 233 -1.33 0.27 1.04
C ASN A 233 -2.26 -0.96 1.08
N ARG A 234 -2.79 -1.39 -0.07
CA ARG A 234 -3.59 -2.64 -0.18
C ARG A 234 -2.73 -3.90 -0.04
N SER A 235 -1.45 -3.79 -0.40
CA SER A 235 -0.48 -4.89 -0.37
C SER A 235 0.68 -4.57 0.57
N PRO A 236 0.41 -4.28 1.85
CA PRO A 236 1.42 -3.72 2.73
C PRO A 236 2.51 -4.74 3.03
N GLY A 237 3.77 -4.29 3.02
CA GLY A 237 4.87 -5.09 3.56
C GLY A 237 4.80 -5.13 5.10
N PHE A 238 4.97 -6.31 5.69
CA PHE A 238 4.92 -6.49 7.15
C PHE A 238 6.04 -7.38 7.71
N GLY A 239 7.00 -7.83 6.90
CA GLY A 239 8.16 -8.58 7.41
C GLY A 239 9.01 -7.79 8.42
N ALA A 240 9.17 -6.48 8.24
CA ALA A 240 9.84 -5.64 9.25
C ALA A 240 8.99 -5.45 10.53
N PHE A 241 7.66 -5.43 10.39
CA PHE A 241 6.75 -5.34 11.52
C PHE A 241 6.80 -6.62 12.37
N GLU A 242 6.80 -7.79 11.74
CA GLU A 242 6.94 -9.08 12.44
C GLU A 242 8.27 -9.15 13.20
N LYS A 243 9.39 -8.74 12.59
CA LYS A 243 10.69 -8.71 13.29
C LYS A 243 10.71 -7.78 14.50
N LEU A 244 9.95 -6.70 14.46
CA LEU A 244 9.88 -5.71 15.55
C LEU A 244 8.94 -6.15 16.67
N THR A 245 7.82 -6.80 16.35
CA THR A 245 6.70 -7.05 17.27
C THR A 245 6.53 -8.52 17.65
N GLY A 246 7.14 -9.44 16.89
CA GLY A 246 6.85 -10.86 16.93
C GLY A 246 5.49 -11.25 16.32
N VAL A 247 4.73 -10.29 15.77
CA VAL A 247 3.39 -10.54 15.25
C VAL A 247 3.44 -10.83 13.75
N ASN A 248 3.05 -12.05 13.38
CA ASN A 248 2.88 -12.42 11.99
C ASN A 248 1.45 -12.10 11.51
N LEU A 249 1.30 -11.04 10.71
CA LEU A 249 -0.01 -10.65 10.17
C LEU A 249 -0.63 -11.70 9.25
N ALA A 250 0.16 -12.58 8.63
CA ALA A 250 -0.37 -13.67 7.82
C ALA A 250 -1.18 -14.68 8.66
N ASP A 251 -0.89 -14.82 9.97
CA ASP A 251 -1.65 -15.69 10.86
C ASP A 251 -3.12 -15.24 10.97
N PHE A 252 -3.38 -13.95 10.99
CA PHE A 252 -4.73 -13.40 11.11
C PHE A 252 -5.48 -13.39 9.78
N LEU A 253 -4.74 -13.38 8.67
CA LEU A 253 -5.31 -13.35 7.33
C LEU A 253 -5.81 -14.74 6.86
N TYR A 254 -5.17 -15.81 7.34
CA TYR A 254 -5.41 -17.18 6.86
C TYR A 254 -5.93 -18.16 7.92
N LYS A 255 -6.08 -17.74 9.19
CA LYS A 255 -6.68 -18.58 10.27
C LYS A 255 -8.06 -18.06 10.64
#